data_AF-A0A653K6Y8-F1
#
_entry.id   AF-A0A653K6Y8-F1
#
_cell.length_a   1.000
_cell.length_b   1.000
_cell.length_c   1.000
_cell.angle_alpha   90.00
_cell.angle_beta   90.00
_cell.angle_gamma   90.00
#
_symmetry.space_group_name_H-M   'P 1'
#
loop_
_entity.id
_entity.type
_entity.pdbx_description
1 polymer ?
#
loop_
_entity_poly.entity_id
_entity_poly.type
_entity_poly.pdbx_seq_one_letter_code
_entity_poly.pdbx_strand_id
1 'polypeptide(L)'
;MAQQIDPSSEAMGAWPQKVEQCNVPQPFCTFQFNRKIVRPYNFMMPQWAWELVGKRNKLEFLLAVRYGMEFDLNQINDALLHRPSFHTVKYVEFQYYLKKHALKEIAVLMAEFESKNFSIRFKTSFSVLDLVSLKGTIDTL
;
A
#
# COMPACT_ATOMS: atom_id res chain seq x y z
N MET A 1 -30.64 -0.51 9.08
CA MET A 1 -29.74 -1.59 9.55
C MET A 1 -28.47 -1.51 8.74
N ALA A 2 -27.29 -1.42 9.36
CA ALA A 2 -26.04 -1.46 8.60
C ALA A 2 -25.86 -2.86 8.01
N GLN A 3 -25.79 -2.97 6.69
CA GLN A 3 -25.57 -4.23 6.00
C GLN A 3 -24.18 -4.78 6.40
N GLN A 4 -24.13 -6.04 6.81
CA GLN A 4 -22.88 -6.73 7.15
C GLN A 4 -22.52 -7.71 6.04
N ILE A 5 -21.23 -7.87 5.78
CA ILE A 5 -20.67 -8.89 4.91
C ILE A 5 -20.78 -10.23 5.63
N ASP A 6 -21.34 -11.23 4.94
CA ASP A 6 -21.42 -12.59 5.46
C ASP A 6 -20.00 -13.12 5.79
N PRO A 7 -19.75 -13.60 7.02
CA PRO A 7 -18.46 -14.18 7.42
C PRO A 7 -17.96 -15.33 6.53
N SER A 8 -18.88 -16.04 5.86
CA SER A 8 -18.56 -17.15 4.94
C SER A 8 -18.28 -16.72 3.50
N SER A 9 -18.46 -15.43 3.17
CA SER A 9 -18.26 -14.94 1.82
C SER A 9 -16.79 -14.90 1.42
N GLU A 10 -16.52 -15.06 0.12
CA GLU A 10 -15.17 -14.95 -0.46
C GLU A 10 -14.52 -13.59 -0.18
N ALA A 11 -15.33 -12.54 0.02
CA ALA A 11 -14.86 -11.20 0.38
C ALA A 11 -14.13 -11.16 1.74
N MET A 12 -14.35 -12.16 2.61
CA MET A 12 -13.65 -12.31 3.90
C MET A 12 -12.45 -13.27 3.82
N GLY A 13 -12.21 -13.87 2.66
CA GLY A 13 -11.19 -14.91 2.45
C GLY A 13 -9.74 -14.41 2.59
N ALA A 14 -9.53 -13.10 2.59
CA ALA A 14 -8.21 -12.49 2.77
C ALA A 14 -8.15 -11.64 4.04
N TRP A 15 -8.61 -12.19 5.16
CA TRP A 15 -8.59 -11.50 6.44
C TRP A 15 -7.16 -11.02 6.79
N PRO A 16 -6.98 -9.75 7.21
CA PRO A 16 -5.70 -9.17 7.58
C PRO A 16 -4.98 -9.98 8.67
N GLN A 17 -3.77 -10.43 8.36
CA GLN A 17 -2.95 -11.17 9.33
C GLN A 17 -2.10 -10.24 10.18
N LYS A 18 -1.77 -10.70 11.39
CA LYS A 18 -0.83 -10.00 12.26
C LYS A 18 0.59 -10.26 11.75
N VAL A 19 1.37 -9.19 11.59
CA VAL A 19 2.77 -9.24 11.16
C VAL A 19 3.63 -8.40 12.09
N GLU A 20 4.90 -8.77 12.23
CA GLU A 20 5.89 -7.90 12.86
C GLU A 20 6.17 -6.73 11.91
N GLN A 21 6.07 -5.50 12.40
CA GLN A 21 6.23 -4.27 11.59
C GLN A 21 7.59 -4.20 10.87
N CYS A 22 8.60 -4.95 11.32
CA CYS A 22 9.96 -4.89 10.82
C CYS A 22 10.60 -6.30 10.81
N ASN A 23 10.28 -7.12 9.81
CA ASN A 23 10.84 -8.47 9.63
C ASN A 23 12.05 -8.51 8.67
N VAL A 24 12.73 -7.36 8.46
CA VAL A 24 13.91 -7.29 7.59
C VAL A 24 15.22 -7.26 8.40
N PRO A 25 16.32 -7.83 7.89
CA PRO A 25 17.62 -7.79 8.56
C PRO A 25 18.15 -6.35 8.71
N GLN A 26 19.02 -6.13 9.71
CA GLN A 26 19.71 -4.85 9.90
C GLN A 26 20.53 -4.44 8.65
N PRO A 27 20.66 -3.12 8.36
CA PRO A 27 20.42 -1.96 9.23
C PRO A 27 19.04 -1.28 9.07
N PHE A 28 18.14 -1.83 8.24
CA PHE A 28 16.86 -1.19 7.90
C PHE A 28 15.89 -1.08 9.08
N CYS A 29 16.00 -1.97 10.05
CA CYS A 29 15.28 -1.91 11.33
C CYS A 29 16.26 -1.55 12.45
N THR A 30 16.64 -0.28 12.52
CA THR A 30 17.56 0.25 13.52
C THR A 30 16.78 0.67 14.77
N PHE A 31 17.10 0.09 15.93
CA PHE A 31 16.73 0.55 17.29
C PHE A 31 15.28 0.41 17.81
N GLN A 32 14.51 -0.61 17.43
CA GLN A 32 13.29 -0.95 18.19
C GLN A 32 13.43 -2.29 18.91
N PHE A 33 13.83 -2.22 20.19
CA PHE A 33 13.83 -3.36 21.12
C PHE A 33 12.42 -3.89 21.43
N ASN A 34 11.38 -3.27 20.86
CA ASN A 34 9.99 -3.65 21.03
C ASN A 34 9.32 -3.72 19.65
N ARG A 35 9.39 -4.89 19.01
CA ARG A 35 8.80 -5.12 17.68
C ARG A 35 7.27 -5.05 17.82
N LYS A 36 6.67 -3.97 17.31
CA LYS A 36 5.22 -3.83 17.33
C LYS A 36 4.61 -4.87 16.39
N ILE A 37 3.74 -5.73 16.94
CA ILE A 37 2.85 -6.57 16.14
C ILE A 37 1.75 -5.67 15.60
N VAL A 38 1.67 -5.55 14.28
CA VAL A 38 0.66 -4.75 13.58
C VAL A 38 -0.25 -5.67 12.79
N ARG A 39 -1.47 -5.23 12.51
CA ARG A 39 -2.38 -5.90 11.57
C ARG A 39 -2.66 -4.94 10.42
N PRO A 40 -1.82 -4.93 9.36
CA PRO A 40 -1.94 -3.99 8.26
C PRO A 40 -3.24 -4.20 7.50
N TYR A 41 -3.92 -3.11 7.13
CA TYR A 41 -5.10 -3.23 6.28
C TYR A 41 -4.71 -3.61 4.84
N ASN A 42 -5.28 -4.70 4.34
CA ASN A 42 -4.98 -5.28 3.03
C ASN A 42 -6.17 -5.20 2.05
N PHE A 43 -7.16 -4.36 2.35
CA PHE A 43 -8.39 -4.20 1.56
C PHE A 43 -9.26 -5.47 1.46
N MET A 44 -9.06 -6.44 2.36
CA MET A 44 -9.65 -7.78 2.25
C MET A 44 -9.34 -8.44 0.90
N MET A 45 -8.20 -8.09 0.31
CA MET A 45 -7.74 -8.60 -0.97
C MET A 45 -6.60 -9.60 -0.76
N PRO A 46 -6.66 -10.79 -1.39
CA PRO A 46 -5.64 -11.82 -1.22
C PRO A 46 -4.32 -11.40 -1.87
N GLN A 47 -3.21 -11.99 -1.40
CA GLN A 47 -1.87 -11.65 -1.86
C GLN A 47 -1.70 -11.79 -3.38
N TRP A 48 -2.22 -12.85 -3.98
CA TRP A 48 -2.11 -13.08 -5.43
C TRP A 48 -2.77 -11.97 -6.27
N ALA A 49 -3.84 -11.34 -5.77
CA ALA A 49 -4.51 -10.25 -6.45
C ALA A 49 -3.67 -8.98 -6.38
N TRP A 50 -3.04 -8.71 -5.23
CA TRP A 50 -2.06 -7.63 -5.08
C TRP A 50 -0.81 -7.83 -5.95
N GLU A 51 -0.33 -9.06 -6.12
CA GLU A 51 0.77 -9.38 -7.03
C GLU A 51 0.40 -9.08 -8.49
N LEU A 52 -0.85 -9.32 -8.89
CA LEU A 52 -1.35 -8.95 -10.21
C LEU A 52 -1.38 -7.42 -10.40
N VAL A 53 -1.82 -6.68 -9.39
CA VAL A 53 -1.76 -5.21 -9.38
C VAL A 53 -0.31 -4.75 -9.50
N GLY A 54 0.62 -5.34 -8.73
CA GLY A 54 2.04 -4.99 -8.79
C GLY A 54 2.69 -5.23 -10.15
N LYS A 55 2.23 -6.23 -10.92
CA LYS A 55 2.68 -6.47 -12.30
C LYS A 55 2.17 -5.42 -13.29
N ARG A 56 0.99 -4.84 -13.04
CA ARG A 56 0.35 -3.82 -13.93
C ARG A 56 0.74 -2.40 -13.54
N ASN A 57 0.72 -2.11 -12.25
CA ASN A 57 0.96 -0.81 -11.65
C ASN A 57 1.74 -0.99 -10.35
N LYS A 58 3.07 -1.02 -10.47
CA LYS A 58 3.97 -1.23 -9.34
C LYS A 58 3.91 -0.09 -8.31
N LEU A 59 3.65 1.15 -8.73
CA LEU A 59 3.52 2.26 -7.79
C LEU A 59 2.28 2.10 -6.92
N GLU A 60 1.13 1.79 -7.51
CA GLU A 60 -0.11 1.56 -6.78
C GLU A 60 0.03 0.44 -5.76
N PHE A 61 0.65 -0.69 -6.15
CA PHE A 61 0.94 -1.78 -5.24
C PHE A 61 1.83 -1.34 -4.06
N LEU A 62 2.92 -0.62 -4.31
CA LEU A 62 3.81 -0.15 -3.24
C LEU A 62 3.13 0.86 -2.31
N LEU A 63 2.30 1.75 -2.86
CA LEU A 63 1.54 2.71 -2.06
C LEU A 63 0.42 2.02 -1.27
N ALA A 64 -0.20 0.97 -1.79
CA ALA A 64 -1.17 0.14 -1.06
C ALA A 64 -0.50 -0.58 0.13
N VAL A 65 0.68 -1.16 -0.08
CA VAL A 65 1.47 -1.78 0.99
C VAL A 65 1.80 -0.74 2.07
N ARG A 66 2.26 0.44 1.68
CA ARG A 66 2.57 1.52 2.63
C ARG A 66 1.33 1.98 3.40
N TYR A 67 0.22 2.25 2.71
CA TYR A 67 -1.04 2.65 3.32
C TYR A 67 -1.53 1.59 4.33
N GLY A 68 -1.46 0.31 3.95
CA GLY A 68 -1.82 -0.79 4.84
C GLY A 68 -0.95 -0.85 6.10
N MET A 69 0.36 -0.65 5.96
CA MET A 69 1.30 -0.63 7.09
C MET A 69 1.10 0.57 8.01
N GLU A 70 0.70 1.73 7.47
CA GLU A 70 0.36 2.92 8.24
C GLU A 70 -0.98 2.75 8.99
N PHE A 71 -1.87 1.89 8.50
CA PHE A 71 -3.18 1.64 9.09
C PHE A 71 -3.25 0.31 9.86
N ASP A 72 -2.88 0.35 11.14
CA ASP A 72 -2.91 -0.79 12.06
C ASP A 72 -4.32 -1.10 12.57
N LEU A 73 -4.90 -2.21 12.10
CA LEU A 73 -6.24 -2.65 12.48
C LEU A 73 -6.36 -3.15 13.92
N ASN A 74 -5.25 -3.35 14.64
CA ASN A 74 -5.33 -3.77 16.05
C ASN A 74 -6.08 -2.75 16.94
N GLN A 75 -6.21 -1.49 16.49
CA GLN A 75 -6.92 -0.44 17.22
C GLN A 75 -8.42 -0.37 16.87
N ILE A 76 -8.90 -1.22 15.97
CA ILE A 76 -10.25 -1.16 15.41
C ILE A 76 -11.05 -2.39 15.87
N ASN A 77 -12.33 -2.18 16.17
CA ASN A 77 -13.24 -3.27 16.46
C ASN A 77 -13.47 -4.13 15.21
N ASP A 78 -13.19 -5.44 15.29
CA ASP A 78 -13.34 -6.38 14.19
C ASP A 78 -14.76 -6.35 13.58
N ALA A 79 -15.81 -6.00 14.35
CA ALA A 79 -17.17 -5.82 13.82
C ALA A 79 -17.29 -4.72 12.74
N LEU A 80 -16.36 -3.76 12.70
CA LEU A 80 -16.29 -2.75 11.64
C LEU A 80 -15.73 -3.33 10.35
N LEU A 81 -14.87 -4.35 10.42
CA LEU A 81 -14.32 -5.05 9.26
C LEU A 81 -15.35 -5.94 8.54
N HIS A 82 -16.51 -6.17 9.14
CA HIS A 82 -17.64 -6.79 8.47
C HIS A 82 -18.54 -5.79 7.76
N ARG A 83 -18.25 -4.48 7.82
CA ARG A 83 -19.11 -3.45 7.23
C ARG A 83 -18.60 -3.05 5.84
N PRO A 84 -19.40 -3.18 4.78
CA PRO A 84 -19.02 -2.69 3.45
C PRO A 84 -18.66 -1.21 3.48
N SER A 85 -19.41 -0.41 4.25
CA SER A 85 -19.16 1.03 4.39
C SER A 85 -17.77 1.36 4.93
N PHE A 86 -17.22 0.53 5.81
CA PHE A 86 -15.85 0.69 6.30
C PHE A 86 -14.85 0.54 5.16
N HIS A 87 -14.99 -0.52 4.36
CA HIS A 87 -14.11 -0.77 3.21
C HIS A 87 -14.23 0.30 2.13
N THR A 88 -15.44 0.79 1.86
CA THR A 88 -15.67 1.91 0.93
C THR A 88 -14.94 3.17 1.39
N VAL A 89 -15.06 3.54 2.67
CA VAL A 89 -14.36 4.69 3.23
C VAL A 89 -12.84 4.51 3.11
N LYS A 90 -12.32 3.33 3.44
CA LYS A 90 -10.88 3.03 3.30
C LYS A 90 -10.40 3.10 1.86
N TYR A 91 -11.21 2.67 0.91
CA TYR A 91 -10.89 2.79 -0.52
C TYR A 91 -10.84 4.26 -0.95
N VAL A 92 -11.80 5.08 -0.53
CA VAL A 92 -11.80 6.53 -0.82
C VAL A 92 -10.58 7.21 -0.19
N GLU A 93 -10.27 6.91 1.07
CA GLU A 93 -9.05 7.41 1.73
C GLU A 93 -7.78 7.00 0.98
N PHE A 94 -7.72 5.75 0.50
CA PHE A 94 -6.59 5.27 -0.29
C PHE A 94 -6.47 6.00 -1.63
N GLN A 95 -7.57 6.35 -2.30
CA GLN A 95 -7.51 7.15 -3.54
C GLN A 95 -6.91 8.55 -3.27
N TYR A 96 -7.31 9.20 -2.19
CA TYR A 96 -6.69 10.47 -1.77
C TYR A 96 -5.21 10.30 -1.39
N TYR A 97 -4.88 9.20 -0.73
CA TYR A 97 -3.51 8.84 -0.38
C TYR A 97 -2.65 8.65 -1.64
N LEU A 98 -3.14 7.90 -2.63
CA LEU A 98 -2.49 7.71 -3.92
C LEU A 98 -2.22 9.04 -4.59
N LYS A 99 -3.22 9.92 -4.75
CA LYS A 99 -3.02 11.22 -5.40
C LYS A 99 -1.96 12.07 -4.70
N LYS A 100 -2.01 12.15 -3.37
CA LYS A 100 -1.07 12.93 -2.56
C LYS A 100 0.36 12.37 -2.62
N HIS A 101 0.50 11.06 -2.45
CA HIS A 101 1.81 10.41 -2.34
C HIS A 101 2.43 10.13 -3.71
N ALA A 102 1.65 9.77 -4.72
CA ALA A 102 2.17 9.54 -6.07
C ALA A 102 2.80 10.81 -6.65
N LEU A 103 2.16 11.98 -6.50
CA LEU A 103 2.75 13.26 -6.92
C LEU A 103 4.09 13.53 -6.22
N LYS A 104 4.14 13.33 -4.90
CA LYS A 104 5.35 13.56 -4.10
C LYS A 104 6.46 12.58 -4.47
N GLU A 105 6.15 11.29 -4.54
CA GLU A 105 7.12 10.24 -4.86
C GLU A 105 7.62 10.39 -6.30
N ILE A 106 6.77 10.74 -7.28
CA ILE A 106 7.24 11.06 -8.65
C ILE A 106 8.18 12.25 -8.64
N ALA A 107 7.84 13.34 -7.95
CA ALA A 107 8.71 14.52 -7.90
C ALA A 107 10.07 14.19 -7.27
N VAL A 108 10.09 13.43 -6.17
CA VAL A 108 11.32 12.95 -5.52
C VAL A 108 12.10 12.03 -6.45
N LEU A 109 11.43 11.10 -7.13
CA LEU A 109 12.06 10.17 -8.07
C LEU A 109 12.64 10.89 -9.28
N MET A 110 11.96 11.88 -9.83
CA MET A 110 12.47 12.71 -10.92
C MET A 110 13.71 13.49 -10.47
N ALA A 111 13.67 14.15 -9.31
CA ALA A 111 14.80 14.87 -8.76
C ALA A 111 16.01 13.95 -8.51
N GLU A 112 15.77 12.73 -8.02
CA GLU A 112 16.82 11.74 -7.76
C GLU A 112 17.36 11.09 -9.05
N PHE A 113 16.55 10.97 -10.10
CA PHE A 113 17.03 10.57 -11.43
C PHE A 113 17.94 11.62 -12.05
N GLU A 114 17.56 12.89 -11.93
CA GLU A 114 18.35 14.02 -12.40
C GLU A 114 19.69 14.11 -11.63
N SER A 115 19.73 13.67 -10.36
CA SER A 115 20.92 13.72 -9.50
C SER A 115 22.01 12.67 -9.82
N LYS A 116 21.81 11.80 -10.82
CA LYS A 116 22.75 10.74 -11.30
C LYS A 116 23.18 9.65 -10.30
N ASN A 117 23.02 9.85 -8.99
CA ASN A 117 23.58 8.98 -7.94
C ASN A 117 22.79 7.69 -7.66
N PHE A 118 21.50 7.63 -8.05
CA PHE A 118 20.63 6.50 -7.73
C PHE A 118 20.33 5.56 -8.93
N SER A 119 20.98 5.79 -10.07
CA SER A 119 20.54 5.22 -11.36
C SER A 119 20.68 3.69 -11.50
N ILE A 120 21.53 3.03 -10.70
CA ILE A 120 21.80 1.59 -10.87
C ILE A 120 20.72 0.70 -10.22
N ARG A 121 20.23 1.07 -9.03
CA ARG A 121 19.24 0.27 -8.29
C ARG A 121 17.79 0.52 -8.73
N PHE A 122 17.51 1.70 -9.26
CA PHE A 122 16.15 2.05 -9.65
C PHE A 122 15.80 1.59 -11.06
N LYS A 123 16.77 1.57 -12.00
CA LYS A 123 16.61 1.03 -13.36
C LYS A 123 16.16 -0.44 -13.38
N THR A 124 16.50 -1.22 -12.35
CA THR A 124 16.06 -2.63 -12.22
C THR A 124 14.63 -2.76 -11.68
N SER A 125 14.10 -1.71 -11.06
CA SER A 125 12.79 -1.72 -10.40
C SER A 125 11.71 -0.94 -11.16
N PHE A 126 12.06 0.14 -11.84
CA PHE A 126 11.16 0.98 -12.64
C PHE A 126 11.93 1.51 -13.86
N SER A 127 11.31 1.51 -15.04
CA SER A 127 11.90 2.14 -16.21
C SER A 127 11.62 3.65 -16.22
N VAL A 128 12.45 4.43 -16.93
CA VAL A 128 12.23 5.87 -17.12
C VAL A 128 10.89 6.14 -17.83
N LEU A 129 10.48 5.25 -18.74
CA LEU A 129 9.22 5.36 -19.46
C LEU A 129 8.01 5.18 -18.53
N ASP A 130 8.11 4.27 -17.55
CA ASP A 130 7.06 4.07 -16.55
C ASP A 130 6.82 5.35 -15.75
N LEU A 131 7.88 6.07 -15.37
CA LEU A 131 7.80 7.30 -14.59
C LEU A 131 7.19 8.47 -15.36
N VAL A 132 7.56 8.64 -16.63
CA VAL A 132 7.01 9.70 -17.50
C VAL A 132 5.51 9.45 -17.75
N SER A 133 5.13 8.20 -17.99
CA SER A 133 3.72 7.79 -18.15
C SER A 133 2.90 8.03 -16.88
N LEU A 134 3.47 7.73 -15.71
CA LEU A 134 2.86 7.93 -14.41
C LEU A 134 2.53 9.39 -14.13
N LYS A 135 3.48 10.30 -14.44
CA LYS A 135 3.29 11.74 -14.29
C LYS A 135 2.13 12.23 -15.16
N GLY A 136 2.15 11.87 -16.45
CA GLY A 136 1.09 12.28 -17.39
C GLY A 136 -0.30 11.78 -16.96
N THR A 137 -0.39 10.57 -16.41
CA THR A 137 -1.65 9.98 -15.94
C THR A 137 -2.21 10.72 -14.72
N ILE A 138 -1.35 11.13 -13.79
CA ILE A 138 -1.79 11.83 -12.57
C ILE A 138 -2.16 13.28 -12.85
N ASP A 139 -1.48 13.96 -13.78
CA ASP A 139 -1.82 15.33 -14.18
C ASP A 139 -3.21 15.40 -14.84
N THR A 140 -3.72 14.26 -15.35
CA THR A 140 -5.07 14.13 -15.94
C THR A 140 -6.18 13.66 -14.98
N LEU A 141 -5.86 13.38 -13.70
CA LEU A 141 -6.79 12.94 -12.64
C LEU A 141 -7.10 14.04 -11.62
#